data_AF-M0EB06-F1
#
_entry.id   AF-M0EB06-F1
#
_cell.length_a   1.000
_cell.length_b   1.000
_cell.length_c   1.000
_cell.angle_alpha   90.00
_cell.angle_beta   90.00
_cell.angle_gamma   90.00
#
_symmetry.space_group_name_H-M   'P 1'
#
loop_
_entity.id
_entity.type
_entity.pdbx_description
1 polymer ?
#
loop_
_entity_poly.entity_id
_entity_poly.type
_entity_poly.pdbx_seq_one_letter_code
_entity_poly.pdbx_strand_id
1 'polypeptide(L)' 'MFAHGYRSDQDGTGFGLSIVRHVAEAHNWDVALTEGRDGGARFEFTAVEFARGTVER' A
#
# COMPACT_ATOMS: atom_id res chain seq x y z
N MET A 1 15.51 -4.45 -1.03
CA MET A 1 15.58 -5.46 0.04
C MET A 1 14.30 -5.34 0.85
N PHE A 2 13.30 -6.18 0.59
CA PHE A 2 12.07 -6.21 1.37
C PHE A 2 12.35 -6.90 2.71
N ALA A 3 12.31 -6.16 3.81
CA ALA A 3 12.32 -6.75 5.14
C ALA A 3 11.00 -7.53 5.30
N HIS A 4 11.12 -8.85 5.35
CA HIS A 4 10.02 -9.80 5.56
C HIS A 4 9.54 -9.73 7.02
N GLY A 5 9.08 -8.57 7.46
CA GLY A 5 8.92 -8.25 8.88
C GLY A 5 7.54 -7.82 9.34
N TYR A 6 6.63 -7.40 8.45
CA TYR A 6 5.32 -6.92 8.90
C TYR A 6 4.25 -8.01 8.76
N ARG A 7 4.15 -8.84 9.80
CA ARG A 7 3.01 -9.74 10.00
C ARG A 7 1.95 -8.96 10.76
N SER A 8 0.86 -8.58 10.10
CA SER A 8 -0.33 -8.10 10.79
C SER A 8 -1.05 -9.29 11.40
N ASP A 9 -1.06 -9.39 12.71
CA ASP A 9 -2.11 -10.12 13.42
C ASP A 9 -2.26 -9.50 14.80
N GLN A 10 -3.14 -8.51 14.91
CA GLN A 10 -3.93 -8.20 16.11
C GLN A 10 -5.26 -7.58 15.62
N ASP A 11 -6.32 -8.40 15.55
CA ASP A 11 -7.74 -8.05 15.32
C ASP A 11 -8.31 -7.86 13.89
N GLY A 12 -7.57 -8.20 12.83
CA GLY A 12 -8.14 -8.30 11.48
C GLY A 12 -7.74 -9.62 10.84
N THR A 13 -8.61 -10.24 10.07
CA THR A 13 -8.47 -11.59 9.44
C THR A 13 -7.26 -11.81 8.51
N GLY A 14 -6.29 -10.88 8.47
CA GLY A 14 -5.07 -10.97 7.65
C GLY A 14 -5.29 -10.78 6.14
N PHE A 15 -6.54 -10.64 5.68
CA PHE A 15 -6.86 -10.51 4.25
C PHE A 15 -6.67 -9.10 3.69
N GLY A 16 -6.83 -8.05 4.50
CA GLY A 16 -6.77 -6.67 4.00
C GLY A 16 -5.42 -6.30 3.37
N LEU A 17 -4.32 -6.73 3.99
CA LEU A 17 -2.97 -6.49 3.50
C LEU A 17 -2.61 -7.33 2.27
N SER A 18 -3.15 -8.55 2.16
CA SER A 18 -2.93 -9.38 0.98
C SER A 18 -3.67 -8.86 -0.24
N ILE A 19 -4.84 -8.22 -0.06
CA ILE A 19 -5.56 -7.54 -1.14
C ILE A 19 -4.77 -6.32 -1.64
N VAL A 20 -4.32 -5.44 -0.73
CA VAL A 20 -3.54 -4.24 -1.10
C VAL A 20 -2.27 -4.62 -1.87
N ARG A 21 -1.57 -5.65 -1.42
CA ARG A 21 -0.39 -6.18 -2.11
C ARG A 21 -0.72 -6.68 -3.51
N HIS A 22 -1.76 -7.51 -3.66
CA HIS A 22 -2.15 -8.03 -4.97
C HIS A 22 -2.52 -6.93 -5.96
N VAL A 23 -3.22 -5.89 -5.50
CA VAL A 23 -3.56 -4.74 -6.34
C VAL A 23 -2.29 -4.01 -6.77
N ALA A 24 -1.38 -3.71 -5.85
CA ALA A 24 -0.11 -3.05 -6.19
C ALA A 24 0.71 -3.87 -7.21
N GLU A 25 0.87 -5.17 -6.97
CA GLU A 25 1.57 -6.08 -7.88
C GLU A 25 0.90 -6.14 -9.27
N ALA A 26 -0.44 -6.19 -9.33
CA ALA A 26 -1.18 -6.19 -10.60
C ALA A 26 -0.94 -4.91 -11.43
N HIS A 27 -0.60 -3.80 -10.77
CA HIS A 27 -0.28 -2.53 -11.41
C HIS A 27 1.23 -2.27 -11.58
N ASN A 28 2.09 -3.24 -11.25
CA ASN A 28 3.55 -3.07 -11.18
C ASN A 28 3.99 -1.92 -10.25
N TRP A 29 3.21 -1.66 -9.21
CA TRP A 29 3.52 -0.68 -8.18
C TRP A 29 4.18 -1.38 -6.98
N ASP A 30 5.02 -0.63 -6.30
CA ASP A 30 5.57 -1.05 -5.02
C ASP A 30 4.71 -0.49 -3.89
N VAL A 31 4.50 -1.29 -2.83
CA VAL A 31 3.79 -0.88 -1.62
C VAL A 31 4.60 -1.17 -0.37
N ALA A 32 4.67 -0.20 0.54
CA ALA A 32 5.25 -0.33 1.88
C ALA A 32 4.21 0.03 2.95
N LEU A 33 4.29 -0.66 4.09
CA LEU A 33 3.50 -0.35 5.28
C LEU A 33 4.43 0.19 6.36
N THR A 34 4.10 1.35 6.90
CA THR A 34 4.83 2.02 7.98
C THR A 34 3.89 2.56 9.04
N GLU A 35 4.44 2.99 10.17
CA GLU A 35 3.68 3.65 11.23
C GLU A 35 3.22 5.03 10.76
N GLY A 36 1.94 5.30 10.97
CA GLY A 36 1.34 6.60 10.73
C GLY A 36 1.76 7.61 11.80
N ARG A 37 1.78 8.88 11.43
CA ARG A 37 2.26 9.98 12.28
C ARG A 37 1.60 10.05 13.67
N ASP A 38 0.33 9.65 13.74
CA ASP A 38 -0.49 9.73 14.95
C ASP A 38 -0.79 8.34 15.55
N GLY A 39 0.08 7.35 15.32
CA GLY A 39 -0.10 5.98 15.83
C GLY A 39 -1.03 5.10 15.00
N GLY A 40 -1.31 5.51 13.75
CA GLY A 40 -2.10 4.73 12.79
C GLY A 40 -1.24 3.86 11.86
N ALA A 41 -1.86 3.32 10.82
CA ALA A 41 -1.16 2.63 9.73
C ALA A 41 -0.99 3.57 8.53
N ARG A 42 0.18 3.55 7.87
CA ARG A 42 0.44 4.33 6.66
C ARG A 42 0.93 3.43 5.54
N PHE A 43 0.23 3.45 4.43
CA PHE A 43 0.63 2.78 3.19
C PHE A 43 1.32 3.78 2.27
N GLU A 44 2.48 3.41 1.74
CA GLU A 44 3.21 4.16 0.73
C GLU A 44 3.21 3.38 -0.58
N PHE A 45 2.77 4.03 -1.66
CA PHE A 45 2.80 3.45 -3.00
C PHE A 45 3.82 4.20 -3.86
N THR A 46 4.67 3.45 -4.55
CA THR A 46 5.69 4.01 -5.47
C THR A 46 5.61 3.32 -6.84
N ALA A 47 6.29 3.90 -7.83
CA ALA A 47 6.17 3.52 -9.25
C ALA A 47 4.75 3.64 -9.83
N VAL A 48 3.91 4.50 -9.21
CA VAL A 48 2.54 4.73 -9.67
C VAL A 48 2.51 5.58 -10.94
N GLU A 49 1.66 5.18 -11.88
CA GLU A 49 1.33 6.01 -13.03
C GLU A 49 0.03 6.78 -12.77
N PHE A 50 0.09 8.10 -12.89
CA PHE A 50 -1.09 8.94 -12.76
C PHE A 50 -1.80 9.04 -14.11
N ALA A 51 -3.08 8.69 -14.14
CA ALA A 51 -3.92 9.00 -15.29
C ALA A 51 -3.92 10.53 -15.50
N ARG A 52 -3.54 10.97 -16.71
CA ARG A 52 -3.64 12.39 -17.08
C ARG A 52 -5.12 12.76 -17.18
N GLY A 53 -5.62 13.50 -16.19
CA GLY A 53 -6.86 14.24 -16.34
C GLY A 53 -6.62 15.51 -17.16
N THR A 54 -7.38 15.71 -18.23
CA THR A 54 -7.52 17.04 -18.82
C THR A 54 -8.22 17.90 -17.78
N VAL A 55 -7.51 18.88 -17.22
CA VAL A 55 -8.14 19.91 -16.39
C VAL A 55 -8.91 20.81 -17.34
N GLU A 56 -10.20 20.55 -17.49
CA GLU A 56 -11.10 21.49 -18.19
C GLU A 56 -11.26 22.70 -17.27
N ARG A 57 -10.82 23.85 -17.77
CA ARG A 57 -10.75 25.14 -17.06
C ARG A 57 -12.06 25.89 -17.17
#